data_AF-A0A5C7E383-F1
#
_entry.id   AF-A0A5C7E383-F1
#
_cell.length_a   1.000
_cell.length_b   1.000
_cell.length_c   1.000
_cell.angle_alpha   90.00
_cell.angle_beta   90.00
_cell.angle_gamma   90.00
#
_symmetry.space_group_name_H-M   'P 1'
#
loop_
_entity.id
_entity.type
_entity.pdbx_description
1 polymer ?
#
loop_
_entity_poly.entity_id
_entity_poly.type
_entity_poly.pdbx_seq_one_letter_code
_entity_poly.pdbx_strand_id
1 'polypeptide(L)'
;MVKNIFFLAFVLFFSACAVKPKIQNIARINETIKIQAQCYNPSDPKAYEAKIQGLTYISDVGLKYCVNKRTIDKSVALKKVYIHRVYDLDENLKFSTSNKNRYYIDENFNYYFYVFLKEELKSRGIMVVNSTQDSPYILKVDLGFTDFYSKFDSHSLFSVIASQLEIKNINTNKKINIKTKQEVKGFSKINDLPFYTQLLIRQVANKAADIISAL
;
A
#
# COMPACT_ATOMS: atom_id res chain seq x y z
N MET A 1 16.10 -59.22 4.17
CA MET A 1 16.22 -57.88 3.55
C MET A 1 14.91 -57.10 3.73
N VAL A 2 14.58 -56.62 4.93
CA VAL A 2 13.40 -55.75 5.16
C VAL A 2 13.66 -54.86 6.36
N LYS A 3 14.58 -53.88 6.25
CA LYS A 3 14.81 -52.94 7.37
C LYS A 3 15.19 -51.51 7.01
N ASN A 4 15.28 -51.16 5.72
CA ASN A 4 15.73 -49.83 5.29
C ASN A 4 14.71 -49.01 4.49
N ILE A 5 13.45 -49.44 4.39
CA ILE A 5 12.44 -48.72 3.58
C ILE A 5 11.58 -47.76 4.44
N PHE A 6 11.58 -47.90 5.77
CA PHE A 6 10.71 -47.09 6.63
C PHE A 6 11.24 -45.68 6.96
N PHE A 7 12.50 -45.36 6.64
CA PHE A 7 13.09 -44.06 6.95
C PHE A 7 12.97 -43.02 5.83
N LEU A 8 12.54 -43.41 4.62
CA LEU A 8 12.39 -42.46 3.51
C LEU A 8 11.00 -41.78 3.45
N ALA A 9 10.01 -42.30 4.15
CA ALA A 9 8.64 -41.77 4.11
C ALA A 9 8.42 -40.57 5.05
N PHE A 10 9.27 -40.37 6.07
CA PHE A 10 9.08 -39.32 7.07
C PHE A 10 9.71 -37.96 6.68
N VAL A 11 10.58 -37.93 5.67
CA VAL A 11 11.23 -36.69 5.19
C VAL A 11 10.38 -35.96 4.14
N LEU A 12 9.39 -36.63 3.52
CA LEU A 12 8.53 -36.04 2.49
C LEU A 12 7.29 -35.32 3.03
N PHE A 13 7.02 -35.37 4.34
CA PHE A 13 5.88 -34.69 4.96
C PHE A 13 6.18 -33.27 5.47
N PHE A 14 7.43 -32.80 5.37
CA PHE A 14 7.80 -31.43 5.78
C PHE A 14 8.04 -30.45 4.62
N SER A 15 7.75 -30.87 3.38
CA SER A 15 7.93 -30.04 2.19
C SER A 15 6.60 -29.78 1.49
N ALA A 16 5.79 -28.85 2.03
CA ALA A 16 4.94 -27.93 1.25
C ALA A 16 3.92 -27.15 2.10
N CYS A 17 4.36 -26.47 3.15
CA CYS A 17 3.76 -25.17 3.50
C CYS A 17 4.77 -24.09 3.10
N ALA A 18 5.04 -24.00 1.80
CA ALA A 18 5.78 -22.86 1.26
C ALA A 18 4.86 -21.64 1.40
N VAL A 19 5.06 -20.88 2.47
CA VAL A 19 4.48 -19.54 2.65
C VAL A 19 4.81 -18.77 1.38
N LYS A 20 3.81 -18.49 0.53
CA LYS A 20 4.02 -17.66 -0.66
C LYS A 20 4.63 -16.33 -0.19
N PRO A 21 5.81 -15.94 -0.67
CA PRO A 21 6.53 -14.81 -0.10
C PRO A 21 5.77 -13.51 -0.37
N LYS A 22 5.64 -12.65 0.65
CA LYS A 22 5.03 -11.30 0.60
C LYS A 22 5.47 -10.44 -0.61
N ILE A 23 6.65 -10.73 -1.15
CA ILE A 23 7.24 -10.13 -2.35
C ILE A 23 6.40 -10.38 -3.62
N GLN A 24 5.79 -11.57 -3.78
CA GLN A 24 4.92 -11.87 -4.94
C GLN A 24 3.64 -11.02 -4.93
N ASN A 25 3.11 -10.70 -3.75
CA ASN A 25 1.92 -9.86 -3.61
C ASN A 25 2.21 -8.40 -4.01
N ILE A 26 3.36 -7.86 -3.58
CA ILE A 26 3.83 -6.52 -4.00
C ILE A 26 3.98 -6.45 -5.52
N ALA A 27 4.63 -7.44 -6.14
CA ALA A 27 4.82 -7.49 -7.59
C ALA A 27 3.47 -7.50 -8.34
N ARG A 28 2.52 -8.34 -7.91
CA ARG A 28 1.17 -8.42 -8.48
C ARG A 28 0.42 -7.09 -8.41
N ILE A 29 0.54 -6.35 -7.31
CA ILE A 29 -0.05 -5.01 -7.16
C ILE A 29 0.63 -4.01 -8.09
N ASN A 30 1.96 -4.06 -8.17
CA ASN A 30 2.74 -3.19 -9.02
C ASN A 30 2.43 -3.36 -10.50
N GLU A 31 2.24 -4.59 -10.96
CA GLU A 31 1.79 -4.90 -12.32
C GLU A 31 0.36 -4.42 -12.57
N THR A 32 -0.56 -4.68 -11.64
CA THR A 32 -1.99 -4.31 -11.78
C THR A 32 -2.17 -2.81 -12.02
N ILE A 33 -1.41 -1.95 -11.33
CA ILE A 33 -1.52 -0.49 -11.49
C ILE A 33 -0.84 0.00 -12.77
N LYS A 34 0.25 -0.63 -13.20
CA LYS A 34 0.99 -0.23 -14.43
C LYS A 34 0.20 -0.43 -15.73
N ILE A 35 -0.76 -1.36 -15.76
CA ILE A 35 -1.49 -1.76 -16.97
C ILE A 35 -2.48 -0.67 -17.47
N GLN A 36 -2.75 0.38 -16.68
CA GLN A 36 -3.74 1.39 -17.01
C GLN A 36 -3.16 2.50 -17.91
N ALA A 37 -3.16 2.26 -19.22
CA ALA A 37 -2.51 3.12 -20.22
C ALA A 37 -3.28 4.42 -20.59
N GLN A 38 -4.55 4.56 -20.18
CA GLN A 38 -5.37 5.71 -20.53
C GLN A 38 -5.37 6.74 -19.42
N CYS A 39 -4.95 7.95 -19.78
CA CYS A 39 -4.89 9.11 -18.90
C CYS A 39 -6.18 9.92 -18.97
N TYR A 40 -6.73 10.29 -17.81
CA TYR A 40 -7.89 11.17 -17.70
C TYR A 40 -7.56 12.45 -16.93
N ASN A 41 -8.31 13.51 -17.23
CA ASN A 41 -8.27 14.76 -16.47
C ASN A 41 -8.82 14.50 -15.05
N PRO A 42 -8.27 15.11 -13.98
CA PRO A 42 -8.70 14.85 -12.61
C PRO A 42 -10.14 15.32 -12.32
N SER A 43 -10.73 16.14 -13.19
CA SER A 43 -12.15 16.47 -13.15
C SER A 43 -13.06 15.37 -13.72
N ASP A 44 -12.50 14.40 -14.45
CA ASP A 44 -13.25 13.27 -15.01
C ASP A 44 -13.36 12.14 -13.96
N PRO A 45 -14.58 11.68 -13.62
CA PRO A 45 -14.77 10.53 -12.74
C PRO A 45 -13.98 9.28 -13.17
N LYS A 46 -13.74 9.08 -14.47
CA LYS A 46 -12.95 7.97 -15.01
C LYS A 46 -11.50 7.98 -14.55
N ALA A 47 -10.97 9.11 -14.09
CA ALA A 47 -9.64 9.20 -13.49
C ALA A 47 -9.52 8.39 -12.18
N TYR A 48 -10.65 8.13 -11.52
CA TYR A 48 -10.74 7.47 -10.21
C TYR A 48 -11.28 6.03 -10.30
N GLU A 49 -11.58 5.56 -11.52
CA GLU A 49 -12.10 4.22 -11.77
C GLU A 49 -11.14 3.38 -12.63
N ALA A 50 -10.93 2.13 -12.21
CA ALA A 50 -10.11 1.14 -12.88
C ALA A 50 -10.80 -0.22 -13.01
N LYS A 51 -10.41 -0.99 -14.02
CA LYS A 51 -10.73 -2.43 -14.09
C LYS A 51 -9.55 -3.21 -13.52
N ILE A 52 -9.77 -3.88 -12.38
CA ILE A 52 -8.76 -4.68 -11.70
C ILE A 52 -9.33 -6.07 -11.48
N GLN A 53 -8.69 -7.09 -12.08
CA GLN A 53 -9.15 -8.49 -12.05
C GLN A 53 -10.60 -8.65 -12.56
N GLY A 54 -10.98 -7.86 -13.58
CA GLY A 54 -12.34 -7.84 -14.14
C GLY A 54 -13.36 -7.04 -13.33
N LEU A 55 -13.04 -6.64 -12.09
CA LEU A 55 -13.91 -5.87 -11.21
C LEU A 55 -13.73 -4.36 -11.42
N THR A 56 -14.79 -3.60 -11.16
CA THR A 56 -14.71 -2.13 -11.15
C THR A 56 -14.19 -1.67 -9.79
N TYR A 57 -13.06 -1.00 -9.80
CA TYR A 57 -12.39 -0.45 -8.64
C TYR A 57 -12.47 1.07 -8.67
N ILE A 58 -13.03 1.66 -7.62
CA ILE A 58 -13.24 3.10 -7.46
C ILE A 58 -12.44 3.56 -6.25
N SER A 59 -11.76 4.70 -6.37
CA SER A 59 -10.84 5.22 -5.36
C SER A 59 -11.05 6.73 -5.19
N ASP A 60 -10.66 7.29 -4.05
CA ASP A 60 -10.53 8.75 -3.88
C ASP A 60 -9.15 9.30 -4.28
N VAL A 61 -8.27 8.45 -4.81
CA VAL A 61 -6.99 8.76 -5.44
C VAL A 61 -7.11 8.53 -6.93
N GLY A 62 -6.61 9.48 -7.73
CA GLY A 62 -6.58 9.32 -9.18
C GLY A 62 -5.75 8.09 -9.58
N LEU A 63 -6.40 7.07 -10.12
CA LEU A 63 -5.79 5.82 -10.58
C LEU A 63 -5.24 5.95 -12.00
N LYS A 64 -5.90 6.80 -12.81
CA LYS A 64 -5.59 7.08 -14.22
C LYS A 64 -5.29 8.55 -14.46
N TYR A 65 -4.86 9.23 -13.41
CA TYR A 65 -4.51 10.63 -13.50
C TYR A 65 -3.11 10.78 -14.06
N CYS A 66 -2.99 11.50 -15.18
CA CYS A 66 -1.70 11.85 -15.78
C CYS A 66 -1.54 13.36 -15.79
N VAL A 67 -1.39 13.98 -14.62
CA VAL A 67 -0.60 15.19 -14.62
C VAL A 67 0.85 14.77 -14.61
N ASN A 68 1.62 15.40 -15.50
CA ASN A 68 3.07 15.41 -15.50
C ASN A 68 3.61 16.01 -14.18
N LYS A 69 3.28 15.43 -13.02
CA LYS A 69 4.00 15.64 -11.76
C LYS A 69 5.31 14.84 -11.74
N ARG A 70 5.61 14.08 -12.81
CA ARG A 70 6.91 13.44 -13.06
C ARG A 70 7.89 14.35 -13.80
N THR A 71 7.66 15.65 -13.88
CA THR A 71 8.77 16.57 -14.10
C THR A 71 9.63 16.50 -12.85
N ILE A 72 10.73 15.73 -12.93
CA ILE A 72 11.90 15.98 -12.09
C ILE A 72 12.11 17.47 -12.21
N ASP A 73 11.82 18.22 -11.16
CA ASP A 73 12.14 19.62 -11.14
C ASP A 73 13.68 19.68 -11.11
N LYS A 74 14.27 19.79 -12.30
CA LYS A 74 15.73 19.79 -12.48
C LYS A 74 16.37 20.99 -11.77
N SER A 75 15.57 21.95 -11.30
CA SER A 75 16.01 23.13 -10.57
C SER A 75 15.92 22.99 -9.04
N VAL A 76 15.24 21.95 -8.52
CA VAL A 76 15.12 21.70 -7.09
C VAL A 76 16.14 20.65 -6.68
N ALA A 77 16.99 21.01 -5.71
CA ALA A 77 17.97 20.10 -5.13
C ALA A 77 17.35 18.73 -4.80
N LEU A 78 18.10 17.65 -5.05
CA LEU A 78 17.64 16.28 -4.80
C LEU A 78 17.13 16.13 -3.36
N LYS A 79 15.81 16.04 -3.18
CA LYS A 79 15.20 15.88 -1.86
C LYS A 79 15.60 14.53 -1.27
N LYS A 80 16.06 14.53 -0.02
CA LYS A 80 16.41 13.33 0.74
C LYS A 80 15.38 13.11 1.84
N VAL A 81 14.89 11.88 1.95
CA VAL A 81 13.89 11.46 2.95
C VAL A 81 14.45 10.29 3.75
N TYR A 82 14.32 10.36 5.06
CA TYR A 82 14.55 9.23 5.96
C TYR A 82 13.19 8.73 6.45
N ILE A 83 12.76 7.56 5.99
CA ILE A 83 11.58 6.88 6.52
C ILE A 83 11.98 6.25 7.85
N HIS A 84 11.62 6.88 8.96
CA HIS A 84 12.11 6.54 10.28
C HIS A 84 11.25 5.46 10.95
N ARG A 85 9.95 5.69 11.12
CA ARG A 85 9.03 4.71 11.71
C ARG A 85 7.73 4.61 10.93
N VAL A 86 7.30 3.38 10.72
CA VAL A 86 5.96 3.07 10.21
C VAL A 86 5.29 2.15 11.23
N TYR A 87 4.36 2.71 12.00
CA TYR A 87 3.57 1.95 12.97
C TYR A 87 2.44 1.23 12.26
N ASP A 88 2.31 -0.06 12.57
CA ASP A 88 1.23 -0.88 12.02
C ASP A 88 -0.11 -0.52 12.66
N LEU A 89 -1.20 -0.97 12.04
CA LEU A 89 -2.52 -0.88 12.65
C LEU A 89 -2.65 -1.91 13.78
N ASP A 90 -3.41 -1.60 14.83
CA ASP A 90 -3.81 -2.59 15.84
C ASP A 90 -4.49 -3.79 15.18
N GLU A 91 -4.04 -5.01 15.51
CA GLU A 91 -4.58 -6.26 14.96
C GLU A 91 -6.09 -6.40 15.16
N ASN A 92 -6.64 -5.85 16.25
CA ASN A 92 -8.08 -5.89 16.54
C ASN A 92 -8.92 -5.05 15.57
N LEU A 93 -8.29 -4.14 14.83
CA LEU A 93 -8.92 -3.30 13.81
C LEU A 93 -8.73 -3.85 12.39
N LYS A 94 -7.88 -4.86 12.19
CA LYS A 94 -7.62 -5.47 10.88
C LYS A 94 -8.67 -6.51 10.51
N PHE A 95 -9.90 -6.07 10.26
CA PHE A 95 -10.95 -6.97 9.80
C PHE A 95 -11.91 -6.31 8.80
N SER A 96 -12.47 -7.14 7.93
CA SER A 96 -13.63 -6.81 7.13
C SER A 96 -14.88 -7.42 7.74
N THR A 97 -16.02 -6.76 7.55
CA THR A 97 -17.32 -7.25 8.03
C THR A 97 -18.22 -7.68 6.88
N SER A 98 -18.90 -8.81 7.04
CA SER A 98 -19.99 -9.22 6.13
C SER A 98 -21.01 -10.02 6.89
N ASN A 99 -22.31 -9.69 6.75
CA ASN A 99 -23.42 -10.37 7.43
C ASN A 99 -23.17 -10.58 8.95
N LYS A 100 -22.66 -9.56 9.64
CA LYS A 100 -22.28 -9.56 11.08
C LYS A 100 -21.05 -10.42 11.44
N ASN A 101 -20.48 -11.16 10.49
CA ASN A 101 -19.23 -11.89 10.68
C ASN A 101 -18.03 -10.98 10.46
N ARG A 102 -16.96 -11.24 11.21
CA ARG A 102 -15.65 -10.58 11.05
C ARG A 102 -14.70 -11.52 10.31
N TYR A 103 -14.00 -10.98 9.33
CA TYR A 103 -12.99 -11.66 8.53
C TYR A 103 -11.68 -10.94 8.76
N TYR A 104 -10.79 -11.55 9.54
CA TYR A 104 -9.51 -10.96 9.88
C TYR A 104 -8.57 -10.91 8.69
N ILE A 105 -7.82 -9.82 8.59
CA ILE A 105 -6.84 -9.60 7.54
C ILE A 105 -5.47 -9.72 8.18
N ASP A 106 -4.83 -10.87 7.96
CA ASP A 106 -3.46 -11.13 8.39
C ASP A 106 -2.47 -10.47 7.43
N GLU A 107 -2.35 -9.15 7.52
CA GLU A 107 -1.41 -8.36 6.73
C GLU A 107 -0.68 -7.32 7.59
N ASN A 108 0.59 -7.10 7.27
CA ASN A 108 1.43 -6.09 7.91
C ASN A 108 1.28 -4.76 7.15
N PHE A 109 0.39 -3.87 7.60
CA PHE A 109 0.09 -2.64 6.85
C PHE A 109 1.33 -1.75 6.77
N ASN A 110 2.10 -1.68 7.86
CA ASN A 110 3.36 -0.94 7.91
C ASN A 110 4.38 -1.39 6.85
N TYR A 111 4.52 -2.70 6.63
CA TYR A 111 5.46 -3.27 5.67
C TYR A 111 5.09 -2.85 4.25
N TYR A 112 3.83 -3.07 3.84
CA TYR A 112 3.38 -2.68 2.50
C TYR A 112 3.46 -1.18 2.30
N PHE A 113 3.08 -0.39 3.30
CA PHE A 113 3.21 1.06 3.24
C PHE A 113 4.65 1.51 3.03
N TYR A 114 5.59 0.97 3.80
CA TYR A 114 7.01 1.28 3.67
C TYR A 114 7.52 0.99 2.25
N VAL A 115 7.20 -0.19 1.72
CA VAL A 115 7.63 -0.60 0.38
C VAL A 115 7.02 0.32 -0.68
N PHE A 116 5.71 0.54 -0.65
CA PHE A 116 5.04 1.38 -1.63
C PHE A 116 5.49 2.84 -1.54
N LEU A 117 5.66 3.40 -0.34
CA LEU A 117 6.14 4.77 -0.17
C LEU A 117 7.54 4.92 -0.75
N LYS A 118 8.45 3.97 -0.50
CA LYS A 118 9.80 3.98 -1.06
C LYS A 118 9.78 3.98 -2.59
N GLU A 119 8.91 3.19 -3.21
CA GLU A 119 8.73 3.16 -4.66
C GLU A 119 8.16 4.47 -5.21
N GLU A 120 7.14 5.03 -4.55
CA GLU A 120 6.48 6.28 -4.94
C GLU A 120 7.41 7.49 -4.79
N LEU A 121 8.26 7.53 -3.74
CA LEU A 121 9.28 8.57 -3.57
C LEU A 121 10.37 8.44 -4.64
N LYS A 122 10.87 7.23 -4.89
CA LYS A 122 11.90 6.99 -5.92
C LYS A 122 11.40 7.35 -7.31
N SER A 123 10.13 7.04 -7.64
CA SER A 123 9.54 7.38 -8.94
C SER A 123 9.40 8.89 -9.16
N ARG A 124 9.37 9.67 -8.07
CA ARG A 124 9.38 11.14 -8.06
C ARG A 124 10.77 11.75 -7.94
N GLY A 125 11.83 10.95 -8.03
CA GLY A 125 13.22 11.41 -7.93
C GLY A 125 13.67 11.76 -6.51
N ILE A 126 12.93 11.36 -5.48
CA ILE A 126 13.29 11.60 -4.08
C ILE A 126 14.16 10.43 -3.58
N MET A 127 15.31 10.77 -3.00
CA MET A 127 16.26 9.78 -2.48
C MET A 127 15.87 9.36 -1.06
N VAL A 128 15.64 8.07 -0.86
CA VAL A 128 15.44 7.51 0.48
C VAL A 128 16.79 7.15 1.08
N VAL A 129 17.13 7.76 2.21
CA VAL A 129 18.37 7.55 2.97
C VAL A 129 18.10 6.80 4.27
N ASN A 130 19.16 6.26 4.89
CA ASN A 130 19.05 5.42 6.09
C ASN A 130 19.16 6.20 7.40
N SER A 131 19.57 7.47 7.37
CA SER A 131 19.69 8.30 8.56
C SER A 131 19.59 9.79 8.21
N THR A 132 19.44 10.64 9.24
CA THR A 132 19.50 12.10 9.13
C THR A 132 20.87 12.67 9.54
N GLN A 133 21.86 11.82 9.83
CA GLN A 133 23.16 12.27 10.38
C GLN A 133 23.93 13.15 9.40
N ASP A 134 23.79 12.87 8.10
CA ASP A 134 24.53 13.57 7.05
C ASP A 134 23.99 14.97 6.73
N SER A 135 22.78 15.31 7.18
CA SER A 135 22.21 16.65 6.96
C SER A 135 20.94 16.90 7.80
N PRO A 136 20.85 18.06 8.48
CA PRO A 136 19.66 18.46 9.24
C PRO A 136 18.45 18.82 8.35
N TYR A 137 18.66 18.91 7.03
CA TYR A 137 17.61 19.22 6.05
C TYR A 137 16.90 17.97 5.52
N ILE A 138 17.41 16.77 5.82
CA ILE A 138 16.77 15.50 5.47
C ILE A 138 15.40 15.43 6.16
N LEU A 139 14.35 15.18 5.37
CA LEU A 139 13.00 15.03 5.89
C LEU A 139 12.88 13.67 6.58
N LYS A 140 12.75 13.69 7.90
CA LYS A 140 12.36 12.56 8.71
C LYS A 140 10.85 12.34 8.59
N VAL A 141 10.46 11.15 8.17
CA VAL A 141 9.07 10.77 7.93
C VAL A 141 8.68 9.62 8.86
N ASP A 142 7.63 9.85 9.63
CA ASP A 142 6.96 8.85 10.46
C ASP A 142 5.51 8.69 9.99
N LEU A 143 4.96 7.48 10.03
CA LEU A 143 3.54 7.24 9.77
C LEU A 143 2.98 6.21 10.76
N GLY A 144 1.76 6.42 11.25
CA GLY A 144 1.01 5.40 11.97
C GLY A 144 -0.39 5.22 11.39
N PHE A 145 -0.80 3.97 11.18
CA PHE A 145 -2.19 3.65 10.90
C PHE A 145 -3.02 3.80 12.16
N THR A 146 -4.19 4.45 12.04
CA THR A 146 -5.02 4.80 13.19
C THR A 146 -6.37 4.09 13.17
N ASP A 147 -6.90 3.79 11.98
CA ASP A 147 -8.20 3.14 11.84
C ASP A 147 -8.31 2.43 10.48
N PHE A 148 -9.13 1.39 10.45
CA PHE A 148 -9.51 0.67 9.24
C PHE A 148 -10.96 0.20 9.35
N TYR A 149 -11.77 0.62 8.40
CA TYR A 149 -13.14 0.16 8.25
C TYR A 149 -13.27 -0.57 6.94
N SER A 150 -13.77 -1.81 6.97
CA SER A 150 -14.01 -2.58 5.77
C SER A 150 -15.30 -3.39 5.90
N LYS A 151 -16.13 -3.34 4.86
CA LYS A 151 -17.40 -4.06 4.78
C LYS A 151 -17.61 -4.57 3.36
N PHE A 152 -18.07 -5.80 3.23
CA PHE A 152 -18.44 -6.36 1.94
C PHE A 152 -19.76 -7.14 1.98
N ASP A 153 -20.37 -7.26 0.83
CA ASP A 153 -21.54 -8.09 0.57
C ASP A 153 -21.33 -8.89 -0.74
N SER A 154 -22.41 -9.46 -1.29
CA SER A 154 -22.36 -10.24 -2.53
C SER A 154 -22.07 -9.42 -3.78
N HIS A 155 -22.04 -8.09 -3.69
CA HIS A 155 -21.92 -7.17 -4.82
C HIS A 155 -20.76 -6.21 -4.69
N SER A 156 -20.28 -5.92 -3.49
CA SER A 156 -19.27 -4.88 -3.30
C SER A 156 -18.39 -5.09 -2.07
N LEU A 157 -17.19 -4.53 -2.12
CA LEU A 157 -16.31 -4.30 -0.98
C LEU A 157 -16.07 -2.81 -0.85
N PHE A 158 -16.44 -2.23 0.28
CA PHE A 158 -16.11 -0.86 0.65
C PHE A 158 -15.06 -0.86 1.74
N SER A 159 -14.04 -0.02 1.62
CA SER A 159 -13.00 0.08 2.64
C SER A 159 -12.47 1.50 2.79
N VAL A 160 -12.13 1.86 4.02
CA VAL A 160 -11.57 3.13 4.42
C VAL A 160 -10.40 2.87 5.34
N ILE A 161 -9.30 3.56 5.11
CA ILE A 161 -8.12 3.51 5.97
C ILE A 161 -7.77 4.93 6.40
N ALA A 162 -7.39 5.08 7.67
CA ALA A 162 -6.90 6.34 8.22
C ALA A 162 -5.50 6.14 8.82
N SER A 163 -4.68 7.17 8.68
CA SER A 163 -3.32 7.21 9.18
C SER A 163 -2.91 8.66 9.49
N GLN A 164 -1.88 8.82 10.31
CA GLN A 164 -1.24 10.11 10.56
C GLN A 164 0.19 10.08 10.04
N LEU A 165 0.50 11.02 9.15
CA LEU A 165 1.84 11.27 8.61
C LEU A 165 2.48 12.41 9.40
N GLU A 166 3.69 12.19 9.90
CA GLU A 166 4.51 13.21 10.54
C GLU A 166 5.78 13.45 9.72
N ILE A 167 6.06 14.71 9.41
CA ILE A 167 7.20 15.12 8.59
C ILE A 167 8.00 16.18 9.35
N LYS A 168 9.29 15.92 9.57
CA LYS A 168 10.17 16.75 10.36
C LYS A 168 11.53 16.98 9.70
N ASN A 169 12.05 18.19 9.80
CA ASN A 169 13.47 18.51 9.65
C ASN A 169 13.77 19.76 10.50
N ILE A 170 14.92 20.41 10.33
CA ILE A 170 15.26 21.63 11.09
C ILE A 170 14.29 22.80 10.86
N ASN A 171 13.59 22.84 9.73
CA ASN A 171 12.69 23.93 9.33
C ASN A 171 11.19 23.55 9.33
N THR A 172 10.87 22.27 9.48
CA THR A 172 9.51 21.73 9.28
C THR A 172 9.15 20.79 10.41
N ASN A 173 7.94 20.93 10.93
CA ASN A 173 7.33 19.96 11.84
C ASN A 173 5.82 19.93 11.57
N LYS A 174 5.37 18.98 10.73
CA LYS A 174 3.99 18.88 10.30
C LYS A 174 3.42 17.52 10.67
N LYS A 175 2.18 17.51 11.16
CA LYS A 175 1.36 16.30 11.34
C LYS A 175 0.12 16.42 10.45
N ILE A 176 -0.11 15.42 9.62
CA ILE A 176 -1.15 15.43 8.58
C ILE A 176 -1.92 14.13 8.67
N ASN A 177 -3.24 14.23 8.84
CA ASN A 177 -4.11 13.05 8.78
C ASN A 177 -4.36 12.69 7.32
N ILE A 178 -4.10 11.45 6.96
CA ILE A 178 -4.39 10.89 5.64
C ILE A 178 -5.53 9.89 5.80
N LYS A 179 -6.59 10.09 5.01
CA LYS A 179 -7.71 9.18 4.89
C LYS A 179 -7.89 8.81 3.42
N THR A 180 -8.09 7.53 3.14
CA THR A 180 -8.26 7.01 1.78
C THR A 180 -9.41 6.02 1.79
N LYS A 181 -10.21 6.02 0.72
CA LYS A 181 -11.35 5.11 0.56
C LYS A 181 -11.31 4.40 -0.79
N GLN A 182 -11.87 3.20 -0.82
CA GLN A 182 -12.09 2.46 -2.05
C GLN A 182 -13.46 1.77 -2.03
N GLU A 183 -13.95 1.49 -3.23
CA GLU A 183 -15.08 0.60 -3.48
C GLU A 183 -14.71 -0.36 -4.61
N VAL A 184 -14.98 -1.65 -4.42
CA VAL A 184 -14.75 -2.69 -5.42
C VAL A 184 -16.09 -3.32 -5.78
N LYS A 185 -16.63 -2.96 -6.92
CA LYS A 185 -17.91 -3.47 -7.44
C LYS A 185 -17.72 -4.83 -8.12
N GLY A 186 -18.63 -5.75 -7.84
CA GLY A 186 -18.58 -7.15 -8.21
C GLY A 186 -17.70 -8.01 -7.27
N PHE A 187 -17.29 -7.46 -6.12
CA PHE A 187 -16.51 -8.22 -5.15
C PHE A 187 -17.35 -9.37 -4.58
N SER A 188 -16.76 -10.57 -4.58
CA SER A 188 -17.41 -11.80 -4.12
C SER A 188 -16.44 -12.80 -3.47
N LYS A 189 -15.13 -12.66 -3.76
CA LYS A 189 -14.09 -13.60 -3.32
C LYS A 189 -13.40 -13.07 -2.07
N ILE A 190 -13.78 -13.61 -0.91
CA ILE A 190 -13.20 -13.26 0.40
C ILE A 190 -11.66 -13.42 0.40
N ASN A 191 -11.14 -14.41 -0.32
CA ASN A 191 -9.69 -14.64 -0.44
C ASN A 191 -8.93 -13.50 -1.14
N ASP A 192 -9.63 -12.59 -1.82
CA ASP A 192 -9.03 -11.41 -2.46
C ASP A 192 -9.05 -10.17 -1.53
N LEU A 193 -9.62 -10.26 -0.30
CA LEU A 193 -9.58 -9.17 0.69
C LEU A 193 -8.16 -8.62 0.91
N PRO A 194 -7.13 -9.46 1.12
CA PRO A 194 -5.79 -8.94 1.38
C PRO A 194 -5.23 -8.15 0.20
N PHE A 195 -5.50 -8.60 -1.04
CA PHE A 195 -5.08 -7.90 -2.25
C PHE A 195 -5.70 -6.50 -2.33
N TYR A 196 -7.00 -6.36 -2.09
CA TYR A 196 -7.66 -5.06 -2.13
C TYR A 196 -7.28 -4.16 -0.95
N THR A 197 -6.95 -4.73 0.21
CA THR A 197 -6.39 -3.97 1.35
C THR A 197 -5.01 -3.42 1.02
N GLN A 198 -4.15 -4.22 0.40
CA GLN A 198 -2.82 -3.78 -0.02
C GLN A 198 -2.91 -2.69 -1.12
N LEU A 199 -3.88 -2.76 -2.04
CA LEU A 199 -4.16 -1.68 -2.99
C LEU A 199 -4.55 -0.37 -2.29
N LEU A 200 -5.38 -0.45 -1.24
CA LEU A 200 -5.74 0.71 -0.43
C LEU A 200 -4.52 1.32 0.27
N ILE A 201 -3.66 0.50 0.86
CA ILE A 201 -2.42 0.93 1.50
C ILE A 201 -1.50 1.63 0.49
N ARG A 202 -1.41 1.10 -0.74
CA ARG A 202 -0.64 1.75 -1.81
C ARG A 202 -1.14 3.15 -2.13
N GLN A 203 -2.44 3.37 -2.10
CA GLN A 203 -2.99 4.72 -2.28
C GLN A 203 -2.64 5.67 -1.13
N VAL A 204 -2.61 5.18 0.11
CA VAL A 204 -2.11 5.98 1.25
C VAL A 204 -0.66 6.39 1.00
N ALA A 205 0.19 5.46 0.54
CA ALA A 205 1.57 5.75 0.18
C ALA A 205 1.69 6.79 -0.96
N ASN A 206 0.83 6.70 -1.97
CA ASN A 206 0.77 7.68 -3.05
C ASN A 206 0.41 9.09 -2.53
N LYS A 207 -0.63 9.22 -1.69
CA LYS A 207 -0.98 10.50 -1.05
C LYS A 207 0.15 11.05 -0.18
N ALA A 208 0.80 10.19 0.60
CA ALA A 208 1.94 10.58 1.43
C ALA A 208 3.12 11.07 0.57
N ALA A 209 3.43 10.39 -0.52
CA ALA A 209 4.47 10.80 -1.46
C ALA A 209 4.14 12.17 -2.10
N ASP A 210 2.90 12.40 -2.51
CA ASP A 210 2.46 13.69 -3.05
C ASP A 210 2.62 14.84 -2.05
N ILE A 211 2.30 14.60 -0.77
CA ILE A 211 2.50 15.56 0.31
C ILE A 211 4.00 15.85 0.49
N ILE A 212 4.83 14.81 0.59
CA ILE A 212 6.28 14.95 0.80
C ILE A 212 6.94 15.68 -0.38
N SER A 213 6.52 15.38 -1.62
CA SER A 213 7.07 16.03 -2.81
C SER A 213 6.73 17.51 -2.91
N ALA A 214 5.60 17.94 -2.34
CA ALA A 214 5.14 19.32 -2.36
C ALA A 214 5.78 20.23 -1.29
N LEU A 215 6.51 19.67 -0.31
CA LEU A 215 7.27 20.42 0.71
C LEU A 215 8.59 20.94 0.16
#